data_AF-A0A2U0D5K1-F1
#
_entry.id   AF-A0A2U0D5K1-F1
#
_cell.length_a   1.000
_cell.length_b   1.000
_cell.length_c   1.000
_cell.angle_alpha   90.00
_cell.angle_beta   90.00
_cell.angle_gamma   90.00
#
_symmetry.space_group_name_H-M   'P 1'
#
loop_
_entity.id
_entity.type
_entity.pdbx_description
1 polymer ?
#
loop_
_entity_poly.entity_id
_entity_poly.type
_entity_poly.pdbx_seq_one_letter_code
_entity_poly.pdbx_strand_id
1 'polypeptide(L)'
;MNDERRIVLILNSYLKSNELYIVNKTLLMNQLVKKSHELVMGKFSFSLLELRLFSLIVSMIDDRDEDFKTYKIAVKDIMKTFNLKSKTIYAEIQQVTTSMLKKIIVIPVQEDGIQKEIKSTLMSSFKYEVSGRGVIEATFNPILKPYLLQLKSKFLLYNLSNILQIGSATSIRIFELLKTFE
;
A
#
# COMPACT_ATOMS: atom_id res chain seq x y z
N MET A 1 -28.49 -3.97 3.96
CA MET A 1 -27.03 -3.92 3.69
C MET A 1 -26.48 -2.56 4.12
N ASN A 2 -26.44 -2.22 5.42
CA ASN A 2 -25.88 -0.91 5.83
C ASN A 2 -25.46 -0.67 7.30
N ASP A 3 -25.62 -1.63 8.21
CA ASP A 3 -25.20 -1.38 9.62
C ASP A 3 -23.79 -1.88 9.93
N GLU A 4 -23.41 -3.06 9.43
CA GLU A 4 -22.04 -3.58 9.65
C GLU A 4 -20.96 -2.70 9.01
N ARG A 5 -21.22 -2.15 7.80
CA ARG A 5 -20.27 -1.23 7.14
C ARG A 5 -20.11 0.08 7.92
N ARG A 6 -21.19 0.60 8.49
CA ARG A 6 -21.14 1.81 9.35
C ARG A 6 -20.39 1.54 10.64
N ILE A 7 -20.63 0.41 11.29
CA ILE A 7 -19.92 0.02 12.52
C ILE A 7 -18.42 -0.15 12.26
N VAL A 8 -18.04 -0.77 11.13
CA VAL A 8 -16.63 -0.91 10.73
C VAL A 8 -15.98 0.45 10.47
N LEU A 9 -16.67 1.38 9.81
CA LEU A 9 -16.16 2.73 9.56
C LEU A 9 -15.98 3.53 10.87
N ILE A 10 -16.92 3.41 11.81
CA ILE A 10 -16.85 4.06 13.12
C ILE A 10 -15.70 3.48 13.95
N LEU A 11 -15.55 2.16 14.00
CA LEU A 11 -14.43 1.49 14.66
C LEU A 11 -13.10 1.87 14.02
N ASN A 12 -13.04 1.97 12.69
CA ASN A 12 -11.84 2.46 11.98
C ASN A 12 -11.48 3.88 12.38
N SER A 13 -12.47 4.78 12.51
CA SER A 13 -12.22 6.16 12.95
C SER A 13 -11.76 6.23 14.41
N TYR A 14 -12.29 5.37 15.28
CA TYR A 14 -11.98 5.33 16.71
C TYR A 14 -10.60 4.70 17.01
N LEU A 15 -10.21 3.70 16.21
CA LEU A 15 -8.87 3.12 16.30
C LEU A 15 -7.80 4.11 15.77
N LYS A 16 -8.13 5.00 14.83
CA LYS A 16 -7.23 6.06 14.28
C LYS A 16 -6.82 7.11 15.30
N SER A 17 -7.58 7.28 16.38
CA SER A 17 -7.29 8.25 17.43
C SER A 17 -6.47 7.71 18.62
N ASN A 18 -6.22 6.40 18.74
CA ASN A 18 -5.51 5.80 19.88
C ASN A 18 -4.28 4.99 19.41
N GLU A 19 -3.11 5.26 20.00
CA GLU A 19 -1.79 4.68 19.66
C GLU A 19 -1.61 3.17 19.96
N LEU A 20 -2.59 2.31 19.70
CA LEU A 20 -2.37 0.86 19.77
C LEU A 20 -3.24 0.09 18.78
N TYR A 21 -2.70 -0.15 17.60
CA TYR A 21 -3.36 -0.95 16.58
C TYR A 21 -2.99 -2.43 16.68
N ILE A 22 -3.94 -3.23 17.17
CA ILE A 22 -4.04 -4.63 16.78
C ILE A 22 -5.08 -4.64 15.65
N VAL A 23 -4.63 -4.62 14.40
CA VAL A 23 -5.56 -4.59 13.27
C VAL A 23 -6.12 -5.99 13.04
N ASN A 24 -7.44 -6.15 13.09
CA ASN A 24 -8.08 -7.45 12.85
C ASN A 24 -7.93 -7.85 11.37
N LYS A 25 -7.78 -9.15 11.08
CA LYS A 25 -7.55 -9.68 9.71
C LYS A 25 -8.68 -9.29 8.76
N THR A 26 -9.91 -9.41 9.23
CA THR A 26 -11.12 -9.00 8.49
C THR A 26 -11.10 -7.50 8.16
N LEU A 27 -10.50 -6.68 9.03
CA LEU A 27 -10.41 -5.24 8.86
C LEU A 27 -9.39 -4.85 7.78
N LEU A 28 -8.30 -5.62 7.66
CA LEU A 28 -7.28 -5.42 6.62
C LEU A 28 -7.73 -5.91 5.24
N MET A 29 -8.50 -7.00 5.18
CA MET A 29 -8.96 -7.57 3.91
C MET A 29 -10.00 -6.70 3.17
N ASN A 30 -10.69 -5.84 3.89
CA ASN A 30 -11.69 -4.90 3.35
C ASN A 30 -11.14 -3.47 3.17
N GLN A 31 -9.82 -3.28 3.29
CA GLN A 31 -9.22 -1.98 2.97
C GLN A 31 -9.21 -1.77 1.46
N LEU A 32 -9.51 -0.54 1.05
CA LEU A 32 -9.49 -0.16 -0.36
C LEU A 32 -8.09 0.31 -0.75
N VAL A 33 -7.60 -0.20 -1.87
CA VAL A 33 -6.38 0.28 -2.50
C VAL A 33 -6.77 1.26 -3.59
N LYS A 34 -6.27 2.49 -3.48
CA LYS A 34 -6.56 3.57 -4.43
C LYS A 34 -5.26 4.11 -5.03
N LYS A 35 -5.15 4.13 -6.35
CA LYS A 35 -3.94 4.55 -7.09
C LYS A 35 -4.34 5.30 -8.35
N SER A 36 -3.62 6.36 -8.74
CA SER A 36 -3.91 7.01 -10.02
C SER A 36 -3.59 6.10 -11.21
N HIS A 37 -4.22 6.33 -12.36
CA HIS A 37 -3.92 5.55 -13.57
C HIS A 37 -2.45 5.69 -13.99
N GLU A 38 -1.85 6.86 -13.86
CA GLU A 38 -0.43 7.11 -14.16
C GLU A 38 0.49 6.22 -13.32
N LEU A 39 0.22 6.10 -12.03
CA LEU A 39 0.98 5.21 -11.15
C LEU A 39 0.76 3.74 -11.50
N VAL A 40 -0.47 3.35 -11.86
CA VAL A 40 -0.77 1.99 -12.30
C VAL A 40 -0.03 1.67 -13.61
N MET A 41 0.05 2.61 -14.55
CA MET A 41 0.79 2.48 -15.81
C MET A 41 2.32 2.57 -15.63
N GLY A 42 2.78 3.03 -14.46
CA GLY A 42 4.19 3.17 -14.14
C GLY A 42 4.97 1.86 -14.24
N LYS A 43 6.26 1.95 -14.57
CA LYS A 43 7.16 0.80 -14.67
C LYS A 43 7.88 0.60 -13.34
N PHE A 44 7.73 -0.59 -12.75
CA PHE A 44 8.48 -1.00 -11.57
C PHE A 44 8.50 -2.52 -11.44
N SER A 45 9.57 -3.05 -10.84
CA SER A 45 9.79 -4.49 -10.66
C SER A 45 9.76 -4.84 -9.18
N PHE A 46 8.59 -5.29 -8.70
CA PHE A 46 8.40 -5.81 -7.35
C PHE A 46 8.23 -7.33 -7.37
N SER A 47 8.79 -7.97 -6.36
CA SER A 47 8.37 -9.30 -5.93
C SER A 47 6.93 -9.28 -5.44
N LEU A 48 6.34 -10.47 -5.29
CA LEU A 48 4.97 -10.61 -4.81
C LEU A 48 4.78 -9.97 -3.43
N LEU A 49 5.72 -10.17 -2.51
CA LEU A 49 5.63 -9.66 -1.15
C LEU A 49 5.81 -8.13 -1.09
N GLU A 50 6.73 -7.57 -1.89
CA GLU A 50 6.88 -6.12 -2.04
C GLU A 50 5.60 -5.46 -2.56
N LEU A 51 4.98 -6.03 -3.60
CA LEU A 51 3.77 -5.47 -4.20
C LEU A 51 2.55 -5.56 -3.25
N ARG A 52 2.45 -6.66 -2.50
CA ARG A 52 1.43 -6.82 -1.45
C ARG A 52 1.65 -5.85 -0.30
N LEU A 53 2.88 -5.70 0.18
CA LEU A 53 3.22 -4.74 1.24
C LEU A 53 2.96 -3.30 0.78
N PHE A 54 3.35 -2.94 -0.44
CA PHE A 54 3.03 -1.64 -1.02
C PHE A 54 1.52 -1.39 -1.05
N SER A 55 0.74 -2.35 -1.56
CA SER A 55 -0.71 -2.20 -1.65
C SER A 55 -1.39 -2.12 -0.27
N LEU A 56 -0.86 -2.84 0.71
CA LEU A 56 -1.28 -2.71 2.11
C LEU A 56 -1.01 -1.29 2.65
N ILE A 57 0.20 -0.74 2.47
CA ILE A 57 0.52 0.61 2.94
C ILE A 57 -0.35 1.66 2.23
N VAL A 58 -0.56 1.53 0.91
CA VAL A 58 -1.46 2.41 0.14
C VAL A 58 -2.88 2.36 0.71
N SER A 59 -3.36 1.18 1.11
CA SER A 59 -4.71 1.02 1.66
C SER A 59 -4.91 1.71 3.02
N MET A 60 -3.84 2.14 3.69
CA MET A 60 -3.91 2.85 4.97
C MET A 60 -4.06 4.37 4.82
N ILE A 61 -3.90 4.89 3.59
CA ILE A 61 -4.09 6.31 3.28
C ILE A 61 -5.57 6.65 3.49
N ASP A 62 -5.86 7.73 4.23
CA ASP A 62 -7.22 8.25 4.34
C ASP A 62 -7.50 9.20 3.16
N ASP A 63 -8.71 9.14 2.59
CA ASP A 63 -9.10 10.03 1.48
C ASP A 63 -9.03 11.54 1.86
N ARG A 64 -9.05 11.85 3.16
CA ARG A 64 -8.94 13.21 3.69
C ARG A 64 -7.50 13.64 4.01
N ASP A 65 -6.52 12.76 3.83
CA ASP A 65 -5.13 13.10 4.11
C ASP A 65 -4.63 14.16 3.11
N GLU A 66 -4.10 15.27 3.64
CA GLU A 66 -3.44 16.33 2.86
C GLU A 66 -1.94 16.08 2.68
N ASP A 67 -1.35 15.27 3.56
CA ASP A 67 0.03 14.83 3.50
C ASP A 67 0.15 13.36 3.87
N PHE A 68 1.21 12.72 3.39
CA PHE A 68 1.57 11.38 3.82
C PHE A 68 1.97 11.41 5.29
N LYS A 69 1.43 10.43 6.02
CA LYS A 69 1.80 10.16 7.40
C LYS A 69 2.86 9.06 7.45
N THR A 70 3.36 8.80 8.64
CA THR A 70 4.09 7.57 8.92
C THR A 70 3.09 6.44 9.18
N TYR A 71 3.14 5.39 8.35
CA TYR A 71 2.25 4.24 8.44
C TYR A 71 2.91 3.14 9.26
N LYS A 72 2.31 2.78 10.39
CA LYS A 72 2.84 1.75 11.31
C LYS A 72 2.14 0.42 11.09
N ILE A 73 2.90 -0.64 10.85
CA ILE A 73 2.37 -1.98 10.59
C ILE A 73 3.13 -3.00 11.42
N ALA A 74 2.43 -3.75 12.25
CA ALA A 74 3.03 -4.86 12.98
C ALA A 74 3.32 -6.03 12.03
N VAL A 75 4.52 -6.62 12.12
CA VAL A 75 4.90 -7.77 11.25
C VAL A 75 3.92 -8.94 11.39
N LYS A 76 3.38 -9.17 12.59
CA LYS A 76 2.33 -10.17 12.82
C LYS A 76 1.07 -9.94 11.96
N ASP A 77 0.72 -8.69 11.69
CA ASP A 77 -0.49 -8.35 10.92
C ASP A 77 -0.21 -8.53 9.42
N ILE A 78 1.03 -8.28 8.98
CA ILE A 78 1.50 -8.64 7.62
C ILE A 78 1.39 -10.15 7.41
N MET A 79 1.92 -10.95 8.35
CA MET A 79 1.84 -12.41 8.29
C MET A 79 0.39 -12.88 8.20
N LYS A 80 -0.48 -12.34 9.06
CA LYS A 80 -1.88 -12.71 9.13
C LYS A 80 -2.65 -12.33 7.85
N THR A 81 -2.35 -11.17 7.28
CA THR A 81 -2.99 -10.64 6.07
C THR A 81 -2.59 -11.42 4.83
N PHE A 82 -1.29 -11.71 4.68
CA PHE A 82 -0.76 -12.42 3.52
C PHE A 82 -0.65 -13.94 3.73
N ASN A 83 -1.18 -14.45 4.84
CA ASN A 83 -1.17 -15.86 5.25
C ASN A 83 0.24 -16.48 5.20
N LEU A 84 1.25 -15.72 5.64
CA LEU A 84 2.65 -16.15 5.64
C LEU A 84 2.92 -17.03 6.85
N LYS A 85 3.53 -18.20 6.60
CA LYS A 85 4.04 -19.10 7.64
C LYS A 85 5.56 -19.11 7.53
N SER A 86 6.23 -18.22 8.25
CA SER A 86 7.69 -18.15 8.26
C SER A 86 8.23 -17.99 9.68
N LYS A 87 9.28 -18.76 10.00
CA LYS A 87 10.07 -18.63 11.22
C LYS A 87 11.10 -17.49 11.12
N THR A 88 11.41 -17.05 9.90
CA THR A 88 12.41 -16.04 9.54
C THR A 88 11.76 -14.73 9.07
N ILE A 89 10.46 -14.56 9.33
CA ILE A 89 9.67 -13.45 8.80
C ILE A 89 10.27 -12.07 9.06
N TYR A 90 10.86 -11.84 10.23
CA TYR A 90 11.43 -10.54 10.56
C TYR A 90 12.63 -10.20 9.67
N ALA A 91 13.49 -11.17 9.39
CA ALA A 91 14.60 -11.01 8.46
C ALA A 91 14.11 -10.84 7.01
N GLU A 92 13.10 -11.62 6.60
CA GLU A 92 12.47 -11.48 5.28
C GLU A 92 11.86 -10.10 5.08
N ILE A 93 11.17 -9.58 6.10
CA ILE A 93 10.60 -8.23 6.08
C ILE A 93 11.70 -7.17 5.96
N GLN A 94 12.79 -7.29 6.71
CA GLN A 94 13.92 -6.36 6.59
C GLN A 94 14.54 -6.39 5.18
N GLN A 95 14.65 -7.57 4.57
CA GLN A 95 15.11 -7.70 3.19
C GLN A 95 14.14 -7.06 2.19
N VAL A 96 12.83 -7.29 2.36
CA VAL A 96 11.78 -6.68 1.54
C VAL A 96 11.81 -5.16 1.63
N THR A 97 11.83 -4.58 2.84
CA THR A 97 11.84 -3.12 3.01
C THR A 97 13.12 -2.50 2.43
N THR A 98 14.26 -3.17 2.62
CA THR A 98 15.54 -2.73 2.04
C THR A 98 15.51 -2.79 0.52
N SER A 99 14.94 -3.85 -0.05
CA SER A 99 14.78 -4.00 -1.50
C SER A 99 13.86 -2.91 -2.05
N MET A 100 12.71 -2.64 -1.42
CA MET A 100 11.77 -1.59 -1.83
C MET A 100 12.41 -0.20 -1.92
N LEU A 101 13.31 0.16 -0.98
CA LEU A 101 14.02 1.44 -1.01
C LEU A 101 14.95 1.59 -2.22
N LYS A 102 15.40 0.48 -2.81
CA LYS A 102 16.28 0.47 -3.99
C LYS A 102 15.52 0.49 -5.31
N LYS A 103 14.19 0.41 -5.27
CA LYS A 103 13.36 0.30 -6.48
C LYS A 103 13.04 1.69 -7.01
N ILE A 104 13.56 1.96 -8.20
CA ILE A 104 13.14 3.10 -9.00
C ILE A 104 11.85 2.75 -9.71
N ILE A 105 10.86 3.60 -9.55
CA ILE A 105 9.65 3.62 -10.37
C ILE A 105 9.82 4.64 -11.48
N VAL A 106 9.15 4.39 -12.59
CA VAL A 106 9.05 5.32 -13.71
C VAL A 106 7.57 5.61 -13.95
N ILE A 107 7.12 6.82 -13.69
CA ILE A 107 5.73 7.25 -13.90
C ILE A 107 5.66 8.06 -15.19
N PRO A 108 4.87 7.63 -16.21
CA PRO A 108 4.62 8.45 -17.39
C PRO A 108 3.72 9.63 -17.03
N VAL A 109 4.07 10.82 -17.48
CA VAL A 109 3.28 12.05 -17.27
C VAL A 109 3.19 12.84 -18.57
N GLN A 110 2.13 13.63 -18.71
CA GLN A 110 2.03 14.65 -19.74
C GLN A 110 2.11 16.02 -19.09
N GLU A 111 3.11 16.79 -19.48
CA GLU A 111 3.34 18.15 -19.00
C GLU A 111 3.54 19.05 -20.22
N ASP A 112 2.76 20.13 -20.33
CA ASP A 112 2.83 21.09 -21.43
C ASP A 112 2.66 20.45 -22.83
N GLY A 113 1.84 19.41 -22.92
CA GLY A 113 1.62 18.65 -24.16
C GLY A 113 2.78 17.72 -24.55
N ILE A 114 3.82 17.62 -23.71
CA ILE A 114 5.00 16.78 -23.94
C ILE A 114 4.93 15.56 -23.01
N GLN A 115 5.20 14.37 -23.55
CA GLN A 115 5.36 13.18 -22.73
C GLN A 115 6.70 13.23 -21.99
N LYS A 116 6.65 13.09 -20.66
CA LYS A 116 7.82 13.01 -19.78
C LYS A 116 7.72 11.77 -18.89
N GLU A 117 8.84 11.44 -18.26
CA GLU A 117 8.91 10.35 -17.27
C GLU A 117 9.46 10.90 -15.95
N ILE A 118 8.76 10.63 -14.85
CA ILE A 118 9.26 10.87 -13.50
C ILE A 118 9.95 9.59 -13.01
N LYS A 119 11.21 9.70 -12.58
CA LYS A 119 11.95 8.60 -11.95
C LYS A 119 12.15 8.91 -10.47
N SER A 120 11.65 8.03 -9.60
CA SER A 120 11.79 8.22 -8.15
C SER A 120 11.72 6.88 -7.40
N THR A 121 11.90 6.91 -6.09
CA THR A 121 11.59 5.78 -5.21
C THR A 121 10.13 5.86 -4.75
N LEU A 122 9.53 4.71 -4.41
CA LEU A 122 8.20 4.73 -3.79
C LEU A 122 8.22 5.25 -2.36
N MET A 123 9.19 4.76 -1.61
CA MET A 123 9.30 4.97 -0.17
C MET A 123 10.47 5.90 0.09
N SER A 124 10.27 6.88 0.96
CA SER A 124 11.35 7.73 1.46
C SER A 124 12.09 7.07 2.61
N SER A 125 11.40 6.27 3.44
CA SER A 125 12.02 5.53 4.54
C SER A 125 11.19 4.34 5.00
N PHE A 126 11.91 3.38 5.58
CA PHE A 126 11.36 2.39 6.50
C PHE A 126 12.15 2.46 7.81
N LYS A 127 11.46 2.48 8.95
CA LYS A 127 12.06 2.28 10.28
C LYS A 127 11.55 0.96 10.84
N TYR A 128 12.41 0.26 11.54
CA TYR A 128 12.07 -0.98 12.20
C TYR A 128 12.26 -0.81 13.70
N GLU A 129 11.20 -1.04 14.46
CA GLU A 129 11.26 -0.98 15.92
C GLU A 129 12.06 -2.18 16.45
N VAL A 130 13.27 -1.90 16.94
CA VAL A 130 14.22 -2.92 17.44
C VAL A 130 13.81 -3.43 18.82
N SER A 131 13.11 -2.61 19.61
CA SER A 131 12.69 -2.90 20.98
C SER A 131 11.18 -3.13 21.06
N GLY A 132 10.67 -4.33 20.73
CA GLY A 132 9.24 -4.63 20.88
C GLY A 132 8.69 -5.66 19.90
N ARG A 133 7.38 -5.55 19.62
CA ARG A 133 6.62 -6.47 18.73
C ARG A 133 6.84 -6.13 17.25
N GLY A 134 8.09 -6.03 16.80
CA GLY A 134 8.52 -5.84 15.40
C GLY A 134 7.52 -5.06 14.54
N VAL A 135 7.51 -3.73 14.70
CA VAL A 135 6.68 -2.81 13.92
C VAL A 135 7.53 -2.16 12.84
N ILE A 136 6.98 -2.10 11.64
CA ILE A 136 7.56 -1.32 10.54
C ILE A 136 6.86 0.02 10.49
N GLU A 137 7.62 1.10 10.43
CA GLU A 137 7.12 2.43 10.12
C GLU A 137 7.53 2.79 8.68
N ALA A 138 6.56 3.10 7.84
CA ALA A 138 6.75 3.32 6.42
C ALA A 138 6.35 4.75 6.06
N THR A 139 7.16 5.43 5.24
CA THR A 139 6.83 6.77 4.73
C THR A 139 7.00 6.81 3.21
N PHE A 140 5.99 7.30 2.50
CA PHE A 140 6.04 7.47 1.05
C PHE A 140 7.01 8.60 0.66
N ASN A 141 7.51 8.54 -0.57
CA ASN A 141 8.20 9.67 -1.17
C ASN A 141 7.18 10.77 -1.49
N PRO A 142 7.39 12.05 -1.08
CA PRO A 142 6.44 13.14 -1.31
C PRO A 142 6.06 13.37 -2.78
N ILE A 143 6.92 12.99 -3.74
CA ILE A 143 6.59 13.08 -5.17
C ILE A 143 5.36 12.24 -5.54
N LEU A 144 5.00 11.26 -4.71
CA LEU A 144 3.85 10.39 -4.94
C LEU A 144 2.51 11.02 -4.56
N LYS A 145 2.50 12.17 -3.88
CA LYS A 145 1.25 12.80 -3.39
C LYS A 145 0.18 12.90 -4.49
N PRO A 146 0.49 13.42 -5.70
CA PRO A 146 -0.52 13.55 -6.77
C PRO A 146 -1.09 12.22 -7.27
N TYR A 147 -0.45 11.09 -6.94
CA TYR A 147 -0.78 9.77 -7.46
C TYR A 147 -1.43 8.85 -6.42
N LEU A 148 -1.48 9.28 -5.16
CA LEU A 148 -2.01 8.49 -4.04
C LEU A 148 -2.94 9.29 -3.11
N LEU A 149 -2.79 10.62 -3.01
CA LEU A 149 -3.64 11.48 -2.19
C LEU A 149 -4.70 12.18 -3.02
N GLN A 150 -5.89 12.35 -2.42
CA GLN A 150 -6.97 13.20 -2.93
C GLN A 150 -7.32 12.99 -4.42
N LEU A 151 -7.20 11.75 -4.91
CA LEU A 151 -7.51 11.44 -6.31
C LEU A 151 -9.01 11.60 -6.56
N LYS A 152 -9.36 12.53 -7.46
CA LYS A 152 -10.76 12.88 -7.79
C LYS A 152 -11.28 12.18 -9.04
N SER A 153 -10.39 11.78 -9.95
CA SER A 153 -10.75 11.14 -11.23
C SER A 153 -9.59 10.29 -11.73
N LYS A 154 -9.85 9.36 -12.68
CA LYS A 154 -8.83 8.51 -13.32
C LYS A 154 -7.95 7.77 -12.31
N PHE A 155 -8.61 7.07 -11.39
CA PHE A 155 -7.93 6.25 -10.40
C PHE A 155 -8.50 4.84 -10.39
N LEU A 156 -7.62 3.90 -10.11
CA LEU A 156 -7.95 2.52 -9.81
C LEU A 156 -8.43 2.41 -8.36
N LEU A 157 -9.48 1.62 -8.13
CA LEU A 157 -9.97 1.26 -6.80
C LEU A 157 -10.29 -0.24 -6.73
N TYR A 158 -9.73 -0.95 -5.74
CA TYR A 158 -10.05 -2.37 -5.49
C TYR A 158 -9.89 -2.72 -4.00
N ASN A 159 -10.51 -3.81 -3.54
CA ASN A 159 -10.28 -4.29 -2.16
C ASN A 159 -8.95 -5.04 -2.08
N LEU A 160 -8.14 -4.80 -1.05
CA LEU A 160 -6.85 -5.48 -0.88
C LEU A 160 -6.99 -7.02 -0.97
N SER A 161 -8.12 -7.59 -0.54
CA SER A 161 -8.45 -9.01 -0.69
C SER A 161 -8.42 -9.54 -2.12
N ASN A 162 -8.71 -8.71 -3.14
CA ASN A 162 -8.69 -9.11 -4.54
C ASN A 162 -7.31 -9.61 -5.00
N ILE A 163 -6.22 -9.07 -4.44
CA ILE A 163 -4.85 -9.45 -4.84
C ILE A 163 -4.26 -10.56 -3.97
N LEU A 164 -4.92 -10.94 -2.87
CA LEU A 164 -4.39 -11.95 -1.93
C LEU A 164 -4.39 -13.36 -2.52
N GLN A 165 -5.36 -13.65 -3.39
CA GLN A 165 -5.46 -14.95 -4.07
C GLN A 165 -4.51 -15.06 -5.28
N ILE A 166 -3.95 -13.94 -5.73
CA ILE A 166 -3.06 -13.91 -6.90
C ILE A 166 -1.64 -14.24 -6.45
N GLY A 167 -1.09 -15.33 -6.99
CA GLY A 167 0.24 -15.86 -6.62
C GLY A 167 1.43 -15.27 -7.38
N SER A 168 1.23 -14.27 -8.24
CA SER A 168 2.28 -13.68 -9.07
C SER A 168 2.19 -12.16 -9.06
N ALA A 169 3.33 -11.49 -8.89
CA ALA A 169 3.42 -10.04 -8.97
C ALA A 169 2.96 -9.52 -10.34
N THR A 170 3.37 -10.20 -11.41
CA THR A 170 2.94 -9.88 -12.79
C THR A 170 1.43 -10.00 -12.94
N SER A 171 0.82 -11.06 -12.41
CA SER A 171 -0.63 -11.24 -12.47
C SER A 171 -1.38 -10.16 -11.68
N ILE A 172 -0.84 -9.68 -10.56
CA ILE A 172 -1.41 -8.53 -9.84
C ILE A 172 -1.33 -7.27 -10.72
N ARG A 173 -0.19 -7.02 -11.38
CA ARG A 173 -0.04 -5.86 -12.28
C ARG A 173 -1.02 -5.90 -13.45
N ILE A 174 -1.21 -7.08 -14.06
CA ILE A 174 -2.21 -7.28 -15.11
C ILE A 174 -3.63 -7.03 -14.58
N PHE A 175 -3.96 -7.58 -13.40
CA PHE A 175 -5.24 -7.31 -12.74
C PHE A 175 -5.47 -5.81 -12.53
N GLU A 176 -4.49 -5.10 -11.98
CA GLU A 176 -4.58 -3.64 -11.77
C GLU A 176 -4.78 -2.88 -13.08
N LEU A 177 -4.05 -3.24 -14.14
CA LEU A 177 -4.18 -2.63 -15.46
C LEU A 177 -5.58 -2.87 -16.05
N LEU A 178 -6.07 -4.10 -16.05
CA LEU A 178 -7.40 -4.42 -16.56
C LEU A 178 -8.49 -3.65 -15.81
N LYS A 179 -8.33 -3.52 -14.49
CA LYS A 179 -9.28 -2.82 -13.63
C LYS A 179 -9.33 -1.30 -13.86
N THR A 180 -8.34 -0.71 -14.55
CA THR A 180 -8.40 0.71 -14.97
C THR A 180 -9.33 0.98 -16.15
N PHE A 181 -9.80 -0.06 -16.84
CA PHE A 181 -10.73 0.05 -17.97
C PHE A 181 -12.20 -0.20 -17.60
N GLU A 182 -12.47 -0.50 -16.33
CA GLU A 182 -13.84 -0.54 -15.78
C GLU A 182 -14.32 0.85 -15.39
#